data_AF-A0A638TWZ2-F1
#
_entry.id   AF-A0A638TWZ2-F1
#
_cell.length_a   1.000
_cell.length_b   1.000
_cell.length_c   1.000
_cell.angle_alpha   90.00
_cell.angle_beta   90.00
_cell.angle_gamma   90.00
#
_symmetry.space_group_name_H-M   'P 1'
#
loop_
_entity.id
_entity.type
_entity.pdbx_description
1 polymer ?
#
loop_
_entity_poly.entity_id
_entity_poly.type
_entity_poly.pdbx_seq_one_letter_code
_entity_poly.pdbx_strand_id
1 'polypeptide(L)'
;MVKATCLLFVFLLSGCGLLPQNRAVTVNEWIAQKKSEQQKLDQENKIANQKRIDQQKAESDAFEQSHPEVILSDVGNAFEGDKLKSLRNSFNKIVFVTRYPDTDNPKQVYTYVGSYKLSLDQITRSITSYFDDCKKISAYSGADYNKVCFDSVSEDLSLFADIINDQKIPDLTKSTSLGQSTYGYKIDFGHAARLARMHFKMCQDQNNKGYVEMVTVAVPCSGHGDVLNSWSARKIGAIE
;
A
#
# COMPACT_ATOMS: atom_id res chain seq x y z
N MET A 1 -74.28 5.39 61.84
CA MET A 1 -74.65 4.74 60.57
C MET A 1 -73.87 5.41 59.44
N VAL A 2 -72.79 4.78 58.98
CA VAL A 2 -72.08 5.15 57.75
C VAL A 2 -71.73 3.81 57.08
N LYS A 3 -72.29 3.56 55.90
CA LYS A 3 -71.91 2.42 55.05
C LYS A 3 -70.77 2.88 54.15
N ALA A 4 -69.58 2.33 54.39
CA ALA A 4 -68.48 2.35 53.45
C ALA A 4 -68.31 0.92 52.92
N THR A 5 -68.37 0.76 51.60
CA THR A 5 -68.08 -0.52 50.93
C THR A 5 -67.09 -0.22 49.82
N CYS A 6 -65.82 -0.50 50.11
CA CYS A 6 -64.75 -0.63 49.12
C CYS A 6 -64.05 -1.94 49.48
N LEU A 7 -64.38 -3.02 48.77
CA LEU A 7 -63.74 -4.34 48.92
C LEU A 7 -62.75 -4.48 47.78
N LEU A 8 -61.52 -4.01 48.04
CA LEU A 8 -60.34 -4.26 47.23
C LEU A 8 -59.83 -5.66 47.58
N PHE A 9 -59.78 -6.51 46.55
CA PHE A 9 -59.40 -7.90 46.64
C PHE A 9 -57.89 -8.03 46.92
N VAL A 10 -57.58 -8.70 48.03
CA VAL A 10 -56.23 -9.07 48.44
C VAL A 10 -55.78 -10.27 47.60
N PHE A 11 -54.77 -10.09 46.75
CA PHE A 11 -53.86 -11.18 46.35
C PHE A 11 -52.50 -10.93 46.99
N LEU A 12 -52.36 -11.43 48.22
CA LEU A 12 -51.08 -11.69 48.86
C LEU A 12 -50.40 -12.82 48.10
N LEU A 13 -49.41 -12.50 47.26
CA LEU A 13 -48.35 -13.43 46.89
C LEU A 13 -47.16 -13.17 47.79
N SER A 14 -47.18 -13.91 48.89
CA SER A 14 -46.04 -14.23 49.75
C SER A 14 -44.89 -14.79 48.90
N GLY A 15 -43.78 -14.05 48.86
CA GLY A 15 -42.59 -14.45 48.12
C GLY A 15 -41.37 -13.55 48.36
N CYS A 16 -41.20 -13.03 49.58
CA CYS A 16 -39.87 -12.63 50.03
C CYS A 16 -39.08 -13.90 50.33
N GLY A 17 -38.18 -14.30 49.42
CA GLY A 17 -37.33 -15.46 49.60
C GLY A 17 -36.19 -15.47 48.59
N LEU A 18 -35.03 -14.94 49.00
CA LEU A 18 -33.69 -15.24 48.50
C LEU A 18 -33.52 -15.27 46.96
N LEU A 19 -33.09 -14.13 46.39
CA LEU A 19 -32.18 -14.18 45.25
C LEU A 19 -31.01 -15.10 45.66
N PRO A 20 -30.74 -16.21 44.95
CA PRO A 20 -29.61 -17.05 45.28
C PRO A 20 -28.34 -16.22 45.05
N GLN A 21 -27.67 -15.81 46.14
CA GLN A 21 -26.38 -15.11 46.11
C GLN A 21 -25.33 -15.85 45.25
N ASN A 22 -25.53 -17.15 45.01
CA ASN A 22 -24.67 -17.99 44.19
C ASN A 22 -24.85 -17.83 42.66
N ARG A 23 -25.92 -17.22 42.14
CA ARG A 23 -26.06 -17.02 40.68
C ARG A 23 -25.08 -15.99 40.11
N ALA A 24 -24.80 -14.93 40.85
CA ALA A 24 -23.83 -13.92 40.41
C ALA A 24 -22.40 -14.47 40.42
N VAL A 25 -22.07 -15.31 41.42
CA VAL A 25 -20.77 -15.98 41.53
C VAL A 25 -20.57 -16.97 40.37
N THR A 26 -21.56 -17.82 40.08
CA THR A 26 -21.47 -18.80 38.98
C THR A 26 -21.45 -18.15 37.60
N VAL A 27 -22.16 -17.03 37.39
CA VAL A 27 -22.09 -16.26 36.14
C VAL A 27 -20.71 -15.61 35.97
N ASN A 28 -20.14 -15.03 37.03
CA ASN A 28 -18.82 -14.42 36.97
C ASN A 28 -17.70 -15.45 36.73
N GLU A 29 -17.79 -16.63 37.35
CA GLU A 29 -16.88 -17.76 37.10
C GLU A 29 -16.97 -18.25 35.65
N TRP A 30 -18.19 -18.36 35.10
CA TRP A 30 -18.39 -18.73 33.69
C TRP A 30 -17.84 -17.68 32.72
N ILE A 31 -18.02 -16.37 32.99
CA ILE A 31 -17.43 -15.29 32.19
C ILE A 31 -15.89 -15.35 32.24
N ALA A 32 -15.32 -15.56 33.43
CA ALA A 32 -13.88 -15.68 33.61
C ALA A 32 -13.32 -16.89 32.85
N GLN A 33 -14.00 -18.04 32.91
CA GLN A 33 -13.65 -19.23 32.16
C GLN A 33 -13.69 -18.97 30.66
N LYS A 34 -14.77 -18.38 30.14
CA LYS A 34 -14.90 -18.05 28.71
C LYS A 34 -13.84 -17.07 28.23
N LYS A 35 -13.51 -16.06 29.04
CA LYS A 35 -12.41 -15.14 28.74
C LYS A 35 -11.06 -15.86 28.69
N SER A 36 -10.81 -16.80 29.59
CA SER A 36 -9.58 -17.59 29.59
C SER A 36 -9.48 -18.55 28.40
N GLU A 37 -10.59 -19.18 28.00
CA GLU A 37 -10.68 -20.01 26.79
C GLU A 37 -10.42 -19.18 25.54
N GLN A 38 -11.01 -17.98 25.46
CA GLN A 38 -10.81 -17.08 24.32
C GLN A 38 -9.38 -16.55 24.25
N GLN A 39 -8.75 -16.22 25.38
CA GLN A 39 -7.34 -15.83 25.42
C GLN A 39 -6.41 -16.96 24.95
N LYS A 40 -6.69 -18.21 25.35
CA LYS A 40 -5.94 -19.38 24.86
C LYS A 40 -6.12 -19.57 23.36
N LEU A 41 -7.34 -19.51 22.85
CA LEU A 41 -7.63 -19.58 21.41
C LEU A 41 -6.94 -18.46 20.63
N ASP A 42 -6.98 -17.21 21.13
CA ASP A 42 -6.31 -16.08 20.49
C ASP A 42 -4.79 -16.28 20.45
N GLN A 43 -4.21 -16.84 21.51
CA GLN A 43 -2.78 -17.14 21.57
C GLN A 43 -2.39 -18.29 20.64
N GLU A 44 -3.18 -19.37 20.59
CA GLU A 44 -3.01 -20.48 19.65
C GLU A 44 -3.13 -20.00 18.20
N ASN A 45 -4.12 -19.15 17.90
CA ASN A 45 -4.32 -18.54 16.59
C ASN A 45 -3.14 -17.63 16.21
N LYS A 46 -2.61 -16.83 17.15
CA LYS A 46 -1.40 -16.01 16.92
C LYS A 46 -0.19 -16.87 16.58
N ILE A 47 0.04 -17.94 17.34
CA ILE A 47 1.16 -18.87 17.11
C ILE A 47 1.00 -19.59 15.77
N ALA A 48 -0.19 -20.09 15.46
CA ALA A 48 -0.47 -20.75 14.20
C ALA A 48 -0.29 -19.80 12.99
N ASN A 49 -0.76 -18.57 13.12
CA ASN A 49 -0.56 -17.54 12.09
C ASN A 49 0.92 -17.20 11.91
N GLN A 50 1.67 -17.03 13.00
CA GLN A 50 3.10 -16.76 12.92
C GLN A 50 3.84 -17.89 12.21
N LYS A 51 3.58 -19.15 12.61
CA LYS A 51 4.17 -20.32 11.94
C LYS A 51 3.86 -20.36 10.45
N ARG A 52 2.62 -20.05 10.06
CA ARG A 52 2.22 -19.98 8.65
C ARG A 52 2.98 -18.89 7.89
N ILE A 53 3.16 -17.72 8.49
CA ILE A 53 3.93 -16.61 7.90
C ILE A 53 5.39 -17.02 7.74
N ASP A 54 6.00 -17.62 8.77
CA ASP A 54 7.38 -18.05 8.74
C ASP A 54 7.61 -19.14 7.68
N GLN A 55 6.68 -20.09 7.56
CA GLN A 55 6.73 -21.14 6.53
C GLN A 55 6.59 -20.54 5.12
N GLN A 56 5.63 -19.64 4.90
CA GLN A 56 5.45 -18.97 3.61
C GLN A 56 6.70 -18.17 3.21
N LYS A 57 7.34 -17.53 4.19
CA LYS A 57 8.60 -16.81 3.97
C LYS A 57 9.73 -17.76 3.58
N ALA A 58 9.91 -18.86 4.31
CA ALA A 58 10.94 -19.85 4.01
C ALA A 58 10.74 -20.49 2.62
N GLU A 59 9.50 -20.81 2.25
CA GLU A 59 9.16 -21.31 0.91
C GLU A 59 9.45 -20.27 -0.18
N SER A 60 9.10 -19.00 0.06
CA SER A 60 9.42 -17.89 -0.84
C SER A 60 10.93 -17.71 -1.02
N ASP A 61 11.69 -17.70 0.08
CA ASP A 61 13.15 -17.53 0.05
C ASP A 61 13.82 -18.69 -0.70
N ALA A 62 13.36 -19.93 -0.48
CA ALA A 62 13.84 -21.11 -1.22
C ALA A 62 13.50 -21.05 -2.72
N PHE A 63 12.31 -20.55 -3.06
CA PHE A 63 11.93 -20.30 -4.45
C PHE A 63 12.84 -19.24 -5.09
N GLU A 64 13.07 -18.12 -4.42
CA GLU A 64 13.94 -17.05 -4.93
C GLU A 64 15.39 -17.49 -5.10
N GLN A 65 15.89 -18.40 -4.27
CA GLN A 65 17.24 -18.96 -4.44
C GLN A 65 17.33 -19.93 -5.61
N SER A 66 16.30 -20.73 -5.84
CA SER A 66 16.27 -21.72 -6.94
C SER A 66 15.94 -21.12 -8.30
N HIS A 67 15.28 -19.96 -8.34
CA HIS A 67 14.86 -19.28 -9.57
C HIS A 67 15.44 -17.85 -9.59
N PRO A 68 16.74 -17.68 -9.88
CA PRO A 68 17.38 -16.38 -9.88
C PRO A 68 16.72 -15.44 -10.91
N GLU A 69 16.74 -14.15 -10.61
CA GLU A 69 16.24 -13.13 -11.52
C GLU A 69 17.13 -13.01 -12.75
N VAL A 70 16.48 -12.93 -13.92
CA VAL A 70 17.10 -12.66 -15.20
C VAL A 70 16.62 -11.30 -15.68
N ILE A 71 17.56 -10.46 -16.10
CA ILE A 71 17.26 -9.15 -16.69
C ILE A 71 16.69 -9.37 -18.08
N LEU A 72 15.55 -8.76 -18.36
CA LEU A 72 14.97 -8.73 -19.69
C LEU A 72 15.51 -7.52 -20.44
N SER A 73 16.11 -7.78 -21.60
CA SER A 73 16.58 -6.73 -22.49
C SER A 73 15.44 -6.28 -23.40
N ASP A 74 15.41 -4.99 -23.69
CA ASP A 74 14.56 -4.39 -24.72
C ASP A 74 13.05 -4.70 -24.63
N VAL A 75 12.49 -4.71 -23.42
CA VAL A 75 11.03 -4.90 -23.20
C VAL A 75 10.20 -3.90 -24.02
N GLY A 76 10.71 -2.69 -24.24
CA GLY A 76 10.09 -1.66 -25.07
C GLY A 76 10.05 -1.99 -26.56
N ASN A 77 10.72 -3.03 -27.06
CA ASN A 77 10.65 -3.43 -28.47
C ASN A 77 9.25 -3.85 -28.92
N ALA A 78 8.35 -4.15 -27.97
CA ALA A 78 6.93 -4.32 -28.25
C ALA A 78 6.27 -3.05 -28.85
N PHE A 79 6.88 -1.87 -28.67
CA PHE A 79 6.44 -0.62 -29.26
C PHE A 79 7.12 -0.38 -30.62
N GLU A 80 6.43 -0.78 -31.69
CA GLU A 80 6.91 -0.64 -33.07
C GLU A 80 6.55 0.73 -33.69
N GLY A 81 7.37 1.17 -34.65
CA GLY A 81 7.15 2.40 -35.43
C GLY A 81 7.79 3.67 -34.87
N ASP A 82 8.04 4.64 -35.75
CA ASP A 82 8.79 5.87 -35.41
C ASP A 82 8.08 6.77 -34.39
N LYS A 83 6.74 6.78 -34.42
CA LYS A 83 5.94 7.58 -33.49
C LYS A 83 6.05 7.12 -32.04
N LEU A 84 6.38 5.85 -31.80
CA LEU A 84 6.52 5.27 -30.47
C LEU A 84 7.98 5.18 -30.00
N LYS A 85 8.93 5.72 -30.78
CA LYS A 85 10.35 5.64 -30.48
C LYS A 85 10.69 6.23 -29.10
N SER A 86 10.08 7.35 -28.72
CA SER A 86 10.29 7.98 -27.42
C SER A 86 9.82 7.05 -26.29
N LEU A 87 8.62 6.50 -26.42
CA LEU A 87 8.04 5.58 -25.45
C LEU A 87 8.87 4.30 -25.30
N ARG A 88 9.29 3.71 -26.43
CA ARG A 88 10.19 2.55 -26.46
C ARG A 88 11.49 2.83 -25.71
N ASN A 89 12.12 3.97 -25.99
CA ASN A 89 13.36 4.35 -25.33
C ASN A 89 13.17 4.52 -23.82
N SER A 90 12.08 5.15 -23.38
CA SER A 90 11.77 5.31 -21.96
C SER A 90 11.52 3.98 -21.26
N PHE A 91 10.83 3.03 -21.91
CA PHE A 91 10.67 1.65 -21.39
C PHE A 91 12.01 0.93 -21.25
N ASN A 92 12.88 1.04 -22.26
CA ASN A 92 14.18 0.37 -22.24
C ASN A 92 15.16 0.96 -21.22
N LYS A 93 14.87 2.14 -20.65
CA LYS A 93 15.61 2.68 -19.49
C LYS A 93 15.23 1.99 -18.17
N ILE A 94 14.06 1.36 -18.10
CA ILE A 94 13.60 0.64 -16.92
C ILE A 94 14.20 -0.77 -16.95
N VAL A 95 14.88 -1.15 -15.88
CA VAL A 95 15.47 -2.50 -15.75
C VAL A 95 14.39 -3.48 -15.30
N PHE A 96 13.83 -4.19 -16.27
CA PHE A 96 12.88 -5.27 -16.00
C PHE A 96 13.60 -6.59 -15.72
N VAL A 97 13.06 -7.34 -14.78
CA VAL A 97 13.52 -8.67 -14.41
C VAL A 97 12.36 -9.66 -14.37
N THR A 98 12.68 -10.93 -14.49
CA THR A 98 11.74 -12.05 -14.28
C THR A 98 12.46 -13.22 -13.62
N ARG A 99 11.73 -14.04 -12.87
CA ARG A 99 12.19 -15.35 -12.39
C ARG A 99 11.69 -16.50 -13.26
N TYR A 100 10.92 -16.16 -14.30
CA TYR A 100 10.32 -17.07 -15.28
C TYR A 100 10.74 -16.59 -16.67
N PRO A 101 11.89 -17.06 -17.21
CA PRO A 101 12.45 -16.52 -18.45
C PRO A 101 11.55 -16.76 -19.67
N ASP A 102 10.78 -17.84 -19.67
CA ASP A 102 9.87 -18.23 -20.76
C ASP A 102 8.43 -17.71 -20.56
N THR A 103 8.23 -16.70 -19.71
CA THR A 103 6.88 -16.20 -19.43
C THR A 103 6.42 -15.12 -20.40
N ASP A 104 5.21 -15.28 -20.91
CA ASP A 104 4.46 -14.20 -21.58
C ASP A 104 3.56 -13.43 -20.59
N ASN A 105 3.55 -13.80 -19.31
CA ASN A 105 2.67 -13.18 -18.33
C ASN A 105 3.28 -11.86 -17.80
N PRO A 106 2.69 -10.68 -18.09
CA PRO A 106 3.24 -9.40 -17.65
C PRO A 106 3.18 -9.19 -16.14
N LYS A 107 2.49 -10.06 -15.38
CA LYS A 107 2.51 -10.06 -13.91
C LYS A 107 3.76 -10.73 -13.33
N GLN A 108 4.46 -11.54 -14.12
CA GLN A 108 5.69 -12.24 -13.72
C GLN A 108 6.95 -11.44 -14.08
N VAL A 109 6.80 -10.41 -14.89
CA VAL A 109 7.84 -9.41 -15.21
C VAL A 109 7.64 -8.19 -14.31
N TYR A 110 8.72 -7.68 -13.71
CA TYR A 110 8.66 -6.53 -12.82
C TYR A 110 9.94 -5.72 -12.85
N THR A 111 9.86 -4.48 -12.37
CA THR A 111 11.01 -3.62 -12.05
C THR A 111 11.02 -3.33 -10.57
N TYR A 112 12.21 -3.08 -10.02
CA TYR A 112 12.34 -2.60 -8.65
C TYR A 112 12.11 -1.09 -8.57
N VAL A 113 11.31 -0.69 -7.59
CA VAL A 113 11.09 0.70 -7.20
C VAL A 113 11.43 0.80 -5.72
N GLY A 114 12.72 0.94 -5.45
CA GLY A 114 13.27 0.63 -4.13
C GLY A 114 13.00 -0.84 -3.78
N SER A 115 12.41 -1.09 -2.61
CA SER A 115 12.04 -2.44 -2.17
C SER A 115 10.76 -3.00 -2.80
N TYR A 116 10.00 -2.19 -3.55
CA TYR A 116 8.73 -2.62 -4.15
C TYR A 116 8.95 -3.23 -5.54
N LYS A 117 8.34 -4.39 -5.79
CA LYS A 117 8.31 -5.04 -7.12
C LYS A 117 7.08 -4.52 -7.89
N LEU A 118 7.30 -3.62 -8.86
CA LEU A 118 6.25 -3.07 -9.72
C LEU A 118 6.14 -3.91 -11.00
N SER A 119 5.01 -4.58 -11.20
CA SER A 119 4.83 -5.46 -12.36
C SER A 119 4.64 -4.71 -13.67
N LEU A 120 5.01 -5.36 -14.78
CA LEU A 120 4.79 -4.84 -16.13
C LEU A 120 3.29 -4.67 -16.42
N ASP A 121 2.42 -5.54 -15.89
CA ASP A 121 0.95 -5.40 -15.97
C ASP A 121 0.47 -4.08 -15.33
N GLN A 122 0.98 -3.72 -14.14
CA GLN A 122 0.62 -2.45 -13.49
C GLN A 122 1.08 -1.24 -14.31
N ILE A 123 2.29 -1.30 -14.87
CA ILE A 123 2.85 -0.24 -15.69
C ILE A 123 2.03 -0.04 -16.96
N THR A 124 1.79 -1.13 -17.71
CA THR A 124 1.04 -1.08 -18.96
C THR A 124 -0.42 -0.65 -18.76
N ARG A 125 -1.08 -1.09 -17.68
CA ARG A 125 -2.43 -0.62 -17.30
C ARG A 125 -2.46 0.87 -16.99
N SER A 126 -1.48 1.36 -16.23
CA SER A 126 -1.39 2.78 -15.88
C SER A 126 -1.20 3.65 -17.12
N ILE A 127 -0.32 3.24 -18.04
CA ILE A 127 -0.07 3.93 -19.30
C ILE A 127 -1.29 3.91 -20.21
N THR A 128 -1.96 2.76 -20.35
CA THR A 128 -3.20 2.64 -21.12
C THR A 128 -4.26 3.59 -20.58
N SER A 129 -4.42 3.62 -19.26
CA SER A 129 -5.36 4.54 -18.63
C SER A 129 -5.00 6.01 -18.85
N TYR A 130 -3.71 6.36 -18.86
CA TYR A 130 -3.28 7.72 -19.16
C TYR A 130 -3.65 8.09 -20.60
N PHE A 131 -3.40 7.21 -21.57
CA PHE A 131 -3.77 7.45 -22.97
C PHE A 131 -5.28 7.64 -23.14
N ASP A 132 -6.10 6.85 -22.43
CA ASP A 132 -7.55 7.01 -22.46
C ASP A 132 -8.01 8.37 -21.93
N ASP A 133 -7.40 8.86 -20.85
CA ASP A 133 -7.70 10.18 -20.28
C ASP A 133 -7.19 11.31 -21.20
N CYS A 134 -5.98 11.17 -21.73
CA CYS A 134 -5.38 12.16 -22.62
C CYS A 134 -6.13 12.25 -23.97
N LYS A 135 -6.68 11.14 -24.47
CA LYS A 135 -7.57 11.11 -25.65
C LYS A 135 -8.83 11.93 -25.41
N LYS A 136 -9.46 11.76 -24.25
CA LYS A 136 -10.65 12.56 -23.87
C LYS A 136 -10.30 14.04 -23.80
N ILE A 137 -9.21 14.41 -23.13
CA ILE A 137 -8.77 15.81 -23.00
C ILE A 137 -8.47 16.42 -24.38
N SER A 138 -7.75 15.71 -25.23
CA SER A 138 -7.40 16.17 -26.58
C SER A 138 -8.62 16.40 -27.46
N ALA A 139 -9.68 15.59 -27.30
CA ALA A 139 -10.95 15.79 -28.00
C ALA A 139 -11.64 17.11 -27.59
N TYR A 140 -11.44 17.58 -26.35
CA TYR A 140 -11.99 18.85 -25.88
C TYR A 140 -11.10 20.06 -26.21
N SER A 141 -9.77 19.89 -26.27
CA SER A 141 -8.83 20.99 -26.51
C SER A 141 -8.47 21.20 -27.98
N GLY A 142 -8.79 20.25 -28.86
CA GLY A 142 -8.38 20.27 -30.28
C GLY A 142 -6.87 20.06 -30.49
N ALA A 143 -6.14 19.65 -29.45
CA ALA A 143 -4.71 19.37 -29.52
C ALA A 143 -4.42 18.07 -30.28
N ASP A 144 -3.24 17.99 -30.90
CA ASP A 144 -2.76 16.74 -31.50
C ASP A 144 -2.48 15.70 -30.40
N TYR A 145 -3.43 14.77 -30.27
CA TYR A 145 -3.36 13.63 -29.36
C TYR A 145 -2.01 12.90 -29.43
N ASN A 146 -1.52 12.63 -30.64
CA ASN A 146 -0.32 11.81 -30.77
C ASN A 146 0.91 12.55 -30.25
N LYS A 147 1.01 13.85 -30.52
CA LYS A 147 2.15 14.62 -30.05
C LYS A 147 2.10 14.84 -28.54
N VAL A 148 0.98 15.33 -28.03
CA VAL A 148 0.89 15.74 -26.61
C VAL A 148 0.92 14.52 -25.67
N CYS A 149 0.18 13.46 -25.99
CA CYS A 149 0.02 12.33 -25.07
C CYS A 149 1.25 11.41 -25.07
N PHE A 150 1.80 11.06 -26.24
CA PHE A 150 2.97 10.18 -26.28
C PHE A 150 4.21 10.87 -25.73
N ASP A 151 4.44 12.15 -26.04
CA ASP A 151 5.61 12.88 -25.53
C ASP A 151 5.54 12.99 -24.01
N SER A 152 4.39 13.36 -23.44
CA SER A 152 4.23 13.49 -21.99
C SER A 152 4.43 12.16 -21.25
N VAL A 153 3.84 11.06 -21.73
CA VAL A 153 4.03 9.74 -21.10
C VAL A 153 5.48 9.29 -21.19
N SER A 154 6.11 9.52 -22.35
CA SER A 154 7.51 9.14 -22.56
C SER A 154 8.44 9.93 -21.65
N GLU A 155 8.19 11.23 -21.46
CA GLU A 155 8.95 12.08 -20.54
C GLU A 155 8.77 11.63 -19.09
N ASP A 156 7.53 11.44 -18.64
CA ASP A 156 7.24 11.02 -17.26
C ASP A 156 7.83 9.63 -16.95
N LEU A 157 7.75 8.68 -17.89
CA LEU A 157 8.40 7.38 -17.77
C LEU A 157 9.93 7.47 -17.76
N SER A 158 10.51 8.36 -18.57
CA SER A 158 11.96 8.57 -18.56
C SER A 158 12.41 9.14 -17.21
N LEU A 159 11.70 10.15 -16.69
CA LEU A 159 11.99 10.73 -15.38
C LEU A 159 11.87 9.69 -14.27
N PHE A 160 10.84 8.85 -14.34
CA PHE A 160 10.67 7.74 -13.42
C PHE A 160 11.81 6.73 -13.50
N ALA A 161 12.20 6.31 -14.71
CA ALA A 161 13.32 5.42 -14.93
C ALA A 161 14.63 5.99 -14.36
N ASP A 162 14.90 7.27 -14.60
CA ASP A 162 16.09 7.94 -14.07
C ASP A 162 16.11 7.93 -12.52
N ILE A 163 14.94 8.12 -11.87
CA ILE A 163 14.81 8.09 -10.41
C ILE A 163 14.98 6.70 -9.82
N ILE A 164 14.33 5.68 -10.38
CA ILE A 164 14.44 4.32 -9.82
C ILE A 164 15.86 3.77 -9.96
N ASN A 165 16.58 4.17 -11.01
CA ASN A 165 17.97 3.79 -11.25
C ASN A 165 18.98 4.64 -10.45
N ASP A 166 18.58 5.78 -9.87
CA ASP A 166 19.48 6.63 -9.08
C ASP A 166 19.78 5.98 -7.72
N GLN A 167 21.02 5.55 -7.53
CA GLN A 167 21.49 4.92 -6.29
C GLN A 167 21.58 5.88 -5.10
N LYS A 168 21.59 7.20 -5.34
CA LYS A 168 21.66 8.21 -4.27
C LYS A 168 20.32 8.39 -3.57
N ILE A 169 19.22 8.16 -4.28
CA ILE A 169 17.87 8.26 -3.72
C ILE A 169 17.58 6.97 -2.95
N PRO A 170 17.24 7.05 -1.65
CA PRO A 170 16.96 5.85 -0.87
C PRO A 170 15.78 5.03 -1.41
N ASP A 171 15.84 3.71 -1.23
CA ASP A 171 14.79 2.80 -1.67
C ASP A 171 13.43 3.09 -1.01
N LEU A 172 13.45 3.47 0.28
CA LEU A 172 12.23 3.87 0.99
C LEU A 172 11.59 5.12 0.36
N THR A 173 12.40 6.06 -0.10
CA THR A 173 11.92 7.26 -0.80
C THR A 173 11.25 6.89 -2.12
N LYS A 174 11.86 5.99 -2.91
CA LYS A 174 11.32 5.53 -4.20
C LYS A 174 10.00 4.79 -4.03
N SER A 175 9.94 3.81 -3.12
CA SER A 175 8.73 3.01 -2.89
C SER A 175 7.60 3.86 -2.29
N THR A 176 7.93 4.81 -1.41
CA THR A 176 6.93 5.72 -0.83
C THR A 176 6.40 6.73 -1.85
N SER A 177 7.26 7.30 -2.69
CA SER A 177 6.82 8.24 -3.73
C SER A 177 5.91 7.57 -4.75
N LEU A 178 6.20 6.31 -5.12
CA LEU A 178 5.32 5.49 -5.93
C LEU A 178 3.97 5.29 -5.24
N GLY A 179 3.98 4.91 -3.96
CA GLY A 179 2.77 4.71 -3.17
C GLY A 179 1.89 5.96 -3.08
N GLN A 180 2.50 7.14 -2.90
CA GLN A 180 1.79 8.43 -2.87
C GLN A 180 1.24 8.86 -4.23
N SER A 181 1.79 8.32 -5.32
CA SER A 181 1.40 8.64 -6.70
C SER A 181 0.53 7.56 -7.34
N THR A 182 0.06 6.59 -6.55
CA THR A 182 -0.79 5.49 -7.01
C THR A 182 -2.23 5.72 -6.56
N TYR A 183 -3.16 5.75 -7.51
CA TYR A 183 -4.59 5.95 -7.29
C TYR A 183 -5.39 4.80 -7.89
N GLY A 184 -5.80 3.86 -7.05
CA GLY A 184 -6.43 2.61 -7.52
C GLY A 184 -5.46 1.81 -8.38
N TYR A 185 -5.76 1.65 -9.67
CA TYR A 185 -4.92 0.96 -10.65
C TYR A 185 -4.04 1.90 -11.49
N LYS A 186 -4.14 3.22 -11.27
CA LYS A 186 -3.38 4.23 -12.03
C LYS A 186 -2.16 4.68 -11.24
N ILE A 187 -1.04 4.81 -11.92
CA ILE A 187 0.21 5.35 -11.39
C ILE A 187 0.57 6.61 -12.17
N ASP A 188 0.79 7.72 -11.46
CA ASP A 188 1.40 8.91 -12.04
C ASP A 188 2.93 8.81 -11.89
N PHE A 189 3.58 8.30 -12.94
CA PHE A 189 5.04 8.08 -12.96
C PHE A 189 5.82 9.38 -12.82
N GLY A 190 5.34 10.45 -13.46
CA GLY A 190 5.96 11.76 -13.38
C GLY A 190 5.88 12.34 -11.98
N HIS A 191 4.71 12.24 -11.33
CA HIS A 191 4.53 12.66 -9.95
C HIS A 191 5.41 11.84 -8.99
N ALA A 192 5.47 10.51 -9.17
CA ALA A 192 6.33 9.65 -8.36
C ALA A 192 7.82 10.05 -8.45
N ALA A 193 8.28 10.35 -9.66
CA ALA A 193 9.65 10.80 -9.92
C ALA A 193 9.93 12.17 -9.27
N ARG A 194 9.02 13.12 -9.47
CA ARG A 194 9.13 14.48 -8.93
C ARG A 194 9.07 14.49 -7.40
N LEU A 195 8.21 13.70 -6.79
CA LEU A 195 8.13 13.54 -5.34
C LEU A 195 9.41 12.96 -4.74
N ALA A 196 9.95 11.88 -5.32
CA ALA A 196 11.21 11.30 -4.85
C ALA A 196 12.37 12.31 -4.94
N ARG A 197 12.46 13.04 -6.05
CA ARG A 197 13.50 14.07 -6.24
C ARG A 197 13.34 15.23 -5.26
N MET A 198 12.11 15.67 -5.01
CA MET A 198 11.80 16.73 -4.07
C MET A 198 12.16 16.32 -2.63
N HIS A 199 11.75 15.12 -2.20
CA HIS A 199 12.12 14.56 -0.90
C HIS A 199 13.64 14.49 -0.73
N PHE A 200 14.33 13.90 -1.70
CA PHE A 200 15.79 13.77 -1.66
C PHE A 200 16.48 15.14 -1.53
N LYS A 201 16.05 16.14 -2.31
CA LYS A 201 16.60 17.50 -2.25
C LYS A 201 16.34 18.18 -0.90
N MET A 202 15.12 18.12 -0.38
CA MET A 202 14.80 18.71 0.92
C MET A 202 15.59 18.04 2.05
N CYS A 203 15.81 16.73 1.97
CA CYS A 203 16.66 16.04 2.93
C CYS A 203 18.11 16.51 2.86
N GLN A 204 18.65 16.75 1.67
CA GLN A 204 19.99 17.35 1.54
C GLN A 204 20.06 18.74 2.19
N ASP A 205 19.04 19.57 2.00
CA ASP A 205 18.94 20.90 2.61
C ASP A 205 18.87 20.81 4.16
N GLN A 206 18.33 19.71 4.70
CA GLN A 206 18.28 19.39 6.13
C GLN A 206 19.49 18.57 6.63
N ASN A 207 20.60 18.51 5.89
CA ASN A 207 21.79 17.71 6.21
C ASN A 207 21.50 16.21 6.42
N ASN A 208 20.52 15.67 5.68
CA ASN A 208 20.01 14.30 5.71
C ASN A 208 19.50 13.86 7.10
N LYS A 209 18.92 14.79 7.87
CA LYS A 209 18.38 14.53 9.21
C LYS A 209 16.87 14.77 9.23
N GLY A 210 16.19 14.08 10.14
CA GLY A 210 14.77 14.26 10.38
C GLY A 210 13.89 13.61 9.31
N TYR A 211 12.74 14.21 9.07
CA TYR A 211 11.72 13.75 8.13
C TYR A 211 11.37 14.87 7.16
N VAL A 212 10.98 14.47 5.95
CA VAL A 212 10.41 15.39 4.97
C VAL A 212 9.04 14.88 4.57
N GLU A 213 8.07 15.78 4.58
CA GLU A 213 6.73 15.51 4.08
C GLU A 213 6.73 15.41 2.55
N MET A 214 6.08 14.38 2.02
CA MET A 214 5.79 14.27 0.59
C MET A 214 4.41 14.83 0.27
N VAL A 215 3.35 14.04 0.49
CA VAL A 215 1.95 14.45 0.23
C VAL A 215 1.08 14.21 1.46
N THR A 216 0.92 12.93 1.84
CA THR A 216 0.13 12.52 3.02
C THR A 216 0.98 11.81 4.08
N VAL A 217 2.27 11.67 3.80
CA VAL A 217 3.24 10.97 4.64
C VAL A 217 4.53 11.77 4.75
N ALA A 218 5.22 11.57 5.87
CA ALA A 218 6.56 12.03 6.14
C ALA A 218 7.54 10.84 6.08
N VAL A 219 8.63 11.01 5.32
CA VAL A 219 9.62 9.96 5.06
C VAL A 219 10.96 10.38 5.66
N PRO A 220 11.64 9.48 6.39
CA PRO A 220 12.89 9.82 7.06
C PRO A 220 14.00 10.11 6.03
N CYS A 221 14.79 11.14 6.30
CA CYS A 221 15.89 11.55 5.42
C CYS A 221 17.08 10.58 5.40
N SER A 222 17.17 9.71 6.40
CA SER A 222 18.14 8.61 6.44
C SER A 222 17.85 7.53 5.40
N GLY A 223 16.64 7.49 4.82
CA GLY A 223 16.19 6.39 3.98
C GLY A 223 15.82 5.12 4.74
N HIS A 224 15.88 5.14 6.08
CA HIS A 224 15.60 4.00 6.95
C HIS A 224 14.68 4.42 8.11
N GLY A 225 13.77 3.53 8.50
CA GLY A 225 12.81 3.74 9.58
C GLY A 225 11.37 3.73 9.08
N ASP A 226 10.46 4.20 9.94
CA ASP A 226 9.02 4.16 9.67
C ASP A 226 8.59 5.34 8.81
N VAL A 227 7.69 5.08 7.86
CA VAL A 227 6.96 6.13 7.14
C VAL A 227 5.77 6.53 8.00
N LEU A 228 5.72 7.82 8.35
CA LEU A 228 4.68 8.35 9.22
C LEU A 228 3.60 9.02 8.40
N ASN A 229 2.34 8.88 8.78
CA ASN A 229 1.32 9.80 8.24
C ASN A 229 1.65 11.24 8.65
N SER A 230 1.48 12.21 7.74
CA SER A 230 1.84 13.62 7.96
C SER A 230 1.25 14.21 9.24
N TRP A 231 -0.01 13.88 9.56
CA TRP A 231 -0.65 14.37 10.78
C TRP A 231 0.06 13.86 12.04
N SER A 232 0.39 12.57 12.07
CA SER A 232 1.14 11.97 13.17
C SER A 232 2.54 12.56 13.28
N ALA A 233 3.20 12.78 12.14
CA ALA A 233 4.53 13.36 12.07
C ALA A 233 4.58 14.79 12.64
N ARG A 234 3.61 15.65 12.28
CA ARG A 234 3.46 16.99 12.89
C ARG A 234 3.18 16.92 14.38
N LYS A 235 2.29 16.00 14.80
CA LYS A 235 1.91 15.84 16.22
C LYS A 235 3.10 15.47 17.10
N ILE A 236 4.05 14.69 16.59
CA ILE A 236 5.27 14.31 17.34
C ILE A 236 6.45 15.26 17.08
N GLY A 237 6.27 16.32 16.29
CA GLY A 237 7.33 17.28 15.96
C GLY A 237 8.41 16.71 15.02
N ALA A 238 8.10 15.68 14.23
CA ALA A 238 9.03 15.12 13.25
C ALA A 238 9.14 15.99 11.98
N ILE A 239 8.09 16.75 11.68
CA ILE A 239 8.01 17.77 10.63
C ILE A 239 7.24 18.98 11.18
N GLU A 240 7.49 20.16 10.61
CA GLU A 240 6.80 21.42 10.95
C GLU A 240 5.42 21.54 10.28
#